data_AF-A0A5E8A6Z9-F1
#
_entry.id   AF-A0A5E8A6Z9-F1
#
_cell.length_a   1.000
_cell.length_b   1.000
_cell.length_c   1.000
_cell.angle_alpha   90.00
_cell.angle_beta   90.00
_cell.angle_gamma   90.00
#
_symmetry.space_group_name_H-M   'P 1'
#
loop_
_entity.id
_entity.type
_entity.pdbx_description
1 polymer ?
#
loop_
_entity_poly.entity_id
_entity_poly.type
_entity_poly.pdbx_seq_one_letter_code
_entity_poly.pdbx_strand_id
1 'polypeptide(L)'
;MKKIIYLSVFLLFGSCSENFQLDSPDISLPYMHELSRTYDGELFTNVDVEVFSMSNNETLIVVFDNGSRTHFSKAYVLASEEYRSFANNPIFSGNLLQLDGVILLQSNSGDFITLSVDSEVSQAVLKDIKQRGVKESAIRMGYGLSAFKGDWIIDRTKMSSELTAFDAIRLFSTNSLVEPAPNGKVLGCTSGGEGSTSCSIDEPFGLGGCSVDCSEGYYACCDSSAVTCKCDKITNHEQ
;
A
#
# COMPACT_ATOMS: atom_id res chain seq x y z
N MET A 1 8.57 -63.24 59.14
CA MET A 1 9.13 -62.13 58.33
C MET A 1 8.34 -62.03 57.03
N LYS A 2 7.50 -61.01 56.86
CA LYS A 2 6.68 -60.80 55.66
C LYS A 2 7.49 -59.99 54.63
N LYS A 3 7.69 -60.54 53.42
CA LYS A 3 8.29 -59.82 52.29
C LYS A 3 7.19 -59.02 51.59
N ILE A 4 7.31 -57.69 51.60
CA ILE A 4 6.49 -56.78 50.80
C ILE A 4 7.20 -56.60 49.46
N ILE A 5 6.54 -57.03 48.38
CA ILE A 5 7.00 -56.82 47.01
C ILE A 5 6.40 -55.49 46.54
N TYR A 6 7.25 -54.50 46.31
CA TYR A 6 6.86 -53.23 45.67
C TYR A 6 6.83 -53.44 44.15
N LEU A 7 5.62 -53.41 43.59
CA LEU A 7 5.40 -53.43 42.15
C LEU A 7 5.38 -51.97 41.66
N SER A 8 6.51 -51.48 41.19
CA SER A 8 6.62 -50.16 40.57
C SER A 8 6.06 -50.22 39.14
N VAL A 9 4.83 -49.74 38.96
CA VAL A 9 4.20 -49.58 37.65
C VAL A 9 4.78 -48.30 37.01
N PHE A 10 5.74 -48.47 36.10
CA PHE A 10 6.21 -47.40 35.23
C PHE A 10 5.16 -47.15 34.14
N LEU A 11 4.35 -46.11 34.31
CA LEU A 11 3.52 -45.56 33.23
C LEU A 11 4.45 -44.87 32.23
N LEU A 12 4.83 -45.59 31.17
CA LEU A 12 5.44 -45.01 29.98
C LEU A 12 4.37 -44.16 29.28
N PHE A 13 4.32 -42.86 29.60
CA PHE A 13 3.71 -41.87 28.73
C PHE A 13 4.57 -41.80 27.47
N GLY A 14 4.26 -42.67 26.50
CA GLY A 14 4.74 -42.52 25.14
C GLY A 14 4.26 -41.18 24.63
N SER A 15 5.15 -40.17 24.65
CA SER A 15 4.90 -38.91 23.97
C SER A 15 4.88 -39.22 22.48
N CYS A 16 3.69 -39.48 21.94
CA CYS A 16 3.46 -39.33 20.52
C CYS A 16 3.57 -37.84 20.25
N SER A 17 4.78 -37.35 19.96
CA SER A 17 4.91 -36.11 19.20
C SER A 17 4.48 -36.47 17.79
N GLU A 18 3.17 -36.52 17.57
CA GLU A 18 2.66 -36.30 16.22
C GLU A 18 3.22 -34.94 15.83
N ASN A 19 4.23 -34.96 14.97
CA ASN A 19 4.62 -33.78 14.22
C ASN A 19 3.41 -33.47 13.35
N PHE A 20 2.47 -32.71 13.93
CA PHE A 20 1.37 -32.10 13.23
C PHE A 20 2.03 -31.10 12.29
N GLN A 21 2.39 -31.58 11.09
CA GLN A 21 2.65 -30.72 9.95
C GLN A 21 1.34 -29.98 9.76
N LEU A 22 1.27 -28.76 10.29
CA LEU A 22 0.27 -27.80 9.88
C LEU A 22 0.46 -27.64 8.38
N ASP A 23 -0.41 -28.31 7.62
CA ASP A 23 -0.55 -28.08 6.19
C ASP A 23 -0.63 -26.57 5.97
N SER A 24 0.10 -26.09 4.96
CA SER A 24 0.08 -24.68 4.58
C SER A 24 -1.38 -24.21 4.41
N PRO A 25 -1.73 -22.97 4.82
CA PRO A 25 -3.11 -22.52 4.79
C PRO A 25 -3.74 -22.73 3.40
N ASP A 26 -4.89 -23.40 3.34
CA ASP A 26 -5.63 -23.62 2.09
C ASP A 26 -6.46 -22.39 1.71
N ILE A 27 -5.74 -21.32 1.36
CA ILE A 27 -6.31 -20.16 0.68
C ILE A 27 -5.77 -20.24 -0.74
N SER A 28 -6.42 -21.02 -1.57
CA SER A 28 -6.05 -21.12 -2.97
C SER A 28 -6.62 -19.94 -3.78
N LEU A 29 -6.07 -19.67 -4.97
CA LEU A 29 -6.65 -18.68 -5.89
C LEU A 29 -8.16 -18.90 -6.15
N PRO A 30 -8.66 -20.14 -6.34
CA PRO A 30 -10.09 -20.43 -6.39
C PRO A 30 -10.89 -19.90 -5.19
N TYR A 31 -10.33 -19.97 -3.98
CA TYR A 31 -10.97 -19.47 -2.78
C TYR A 31 -10.95 -17.93 -2.74
N MET A 32 -9.88 -17.26 -3.17
CA MET A 32 -9.90 -15.80 -3.33
C MET A 32 -10.95 -15.33 -4.36
N HIS A 33 -11.17 -16.10 -5.43
CA HIS A 33 -12.27 -15.86 -6.37
C HIS A 33 -13.65 -16.08 -5.75
N GLU A 34 -13.79 -17.03 -4.83
CA GLU A 34 -15.03 -17.22 -4.07
C GLU A 34 -15.31 -16.02 -3.17
N LEU A 35 -14.32 -15.59 -2.38
CA LEU A 35 -14.45 -14.41 -1.52
C LEU A 35 -14.78 -13.13 -2.32
N SER A 36 -14.08 -12.90 -3.43
CA SER A 36 -14.36 -11.78 -4.34
C SER A 36 -15.81 -11.77 -4.82
N ARG A 37 -16.38 -12.92 -5.17
CA ARG A 37 -17.79 -13.01 -5.61
C ARG A 37 -18.77 -12.84 -4.45
N THR A 38 -18.48 -13.45 -3.31
CA THR A 38 -19.37 -13.43 -2.13
C THR A 38 -19.48 -12.04 -1.51
N TYR A 39 -18.39 -11.28 -1.49
CA TYR A 39 -18.30 -9.97 -0.82
C TYR A 39 -18.10 -8.80 -1.79
N ASP A 40 -18.42 -8.98 -3.09
CA ASP A 40 -18.29 -7.95 -4.14
C ASP A 40 -16.93 -7.25 -4.19
N GLY A 41 -15.87 -8.06 -4.17
CA GLY A 41 -14.48 -7.63 -4.08
C GLY A 41 -13.73 -7.58 -5.42
N GLU A 42 -12.69 -6.76 -5.49
CA GLU A 42 -11.76 -6.71 -6.62
C GLU A 42 -10.55 -7.65 -6.37
N LEU A 43 -10.36 -8.65 -7.23
CA LEU A 43 -9.20 -9.56 -7.19
C LEU A 43 -8.15 -9.18 -8.24
N PHE A 44 -6.91 -9.02 -7.80
CA PHE A 44 -5.72 -8.78 -8.63
C PHE A 44 -4.79 -9.97 -8.54
N THR A 45 -4.44 -10.53 -9.69
CA THR A 45 -3.55 -11.70 -9.78
C THR A 45 -2.19 -11.30 -10.32
N ASN A 46 -1.14 -11.98 -9.86
CA ASN A 46 0.25 -11.75 -10.28
C ASN A 46 0.69 -10.28 -10.09
N VAL A 47 0.33 -9.71 -8.95
CA VAL A 47 0.78 -8.37 -8.56
C VAL A 47 2.10 -8.43 -7.81
N ASP A 48 2.93 -7.41 -8.02
CA ASP A 48 4.09 -7.13 -7.19
C ASP A 48 3.74 -6.05 -6.17
N VAL A 49 4.04 -6.31 -4.91
CA VAL A 49 3.61 -5.50 -3.77
C VAL A 49 4.79 -5.26 -2.85
N GLU A 50 4.95 -4.03 -2.36
CA GLU A 50 5.90 -3.71 -1.30
C GLU A 50 5.15 -3.14 -0.10
N VAL A 51 5.50 -3.62 1.09
CA VAL A 51 4.84 -3.24 2.35
C VAL A 51 5.82 -2.43 3.19
N PHE A 52 5.43 -1.21 3.52
CA PHE A 52 6.20 -0.28 4.34
C PHE A 52 5.54 -0.10 5.70
N SER A 53 6.36 -0.12 6.75
CA SER A 53 5.96 0.35 8.08
C SER A 53 6.31 1.84 8.18
N MET A 54 5.31 2.68 8.38
CA MET A 54 5.44 4.14 8.39
C MET A 54 5.33 4.67 9.83
N SER A 55 5.52 5.98 10.01
CA SER A 55 5.25 6.63 11.30
C SER A 55 3.76 6.55 11.67
N ASN A 56 3.41 6.93 12.91
CA ASN A 56 2.02 6.93 13.41
C ASN A 56 1.30 5.57 13.32
N ASN A 57 2.04 4.46 13.37
CA ASN A 57 1.49 3.10 13.32
C ASN A 57 0.69 2.85 12.03
N GLU A 58 1.17 3.43 10.92
CA GLU A 58 0.58 3.25 9.61
C GLU A 58 1.32 2.15 8.84
N THR A 59 0.57 1.35 8.10
CA THR A 59 1.10 0.40 7.11
C THR A 59 0.73 0.89 5.73
N LEU A 60 1.73 1.09 4.87
CA LEU A 60 1.55 1.44 3.47
C LEU A 60 1.84 0.21 2.60
N ILE A 61 0.86 -0.18 1.78
CA ILE A 61 1.03 -1.17 0.73
C ILE A 61 1.07 -0.43 -0.60
N VAL A 62 2.07 -0.70 -1.42
CA VAL A 62 2.18 -0.18 -2.79
C VAL A 62 2.08 -1.35 -3.77
N VAL A 63 1.23 -1.24 -4.79
CA VAL A 63 1.02 -2.27 -5.83
C VAL A 63 1.61 -1.80 -7.15
N PHE A 64 2.73 -2.39 -7.54
CA PHE A 64 3.44 -2.02 -8.75
C PHE A 64 2.73 -2.50 -10.01
N ASP A 65 2.91 -1.73 -11.08
CA ASP A 65 2.50 -2.15 -12.41
C ASP A 65 3.39 -3.32 -12.87
N ASN A 66 2.82 -4.21 -13.67
CA ASN A 66 3.45 -5.47 -14.05
C ASN A 66 4.87 -5.27 -14.62
N GLY A 67 5.88 -5.83 -13.95
CA GLY A 67 7.29 -5.73 -14.34
C GLY A 67 7.98 -4.42 -13.95
N SER A 68 7.27 -3.46 -13.35
CA SER A 68 7.85 -2.24 -12.81
C SER A 68 8.21 -2.40 -11.34
N ARG A 69 9.28 -1.72 -10.91
CA ARG A 69 9.64 -1.57 -9.48
C ARG A 69 9.55 -0.13 -9.01
N THR A 70 9.18 0.78 -9.90
CA THR A 70 9.14 2.22 -9.63
C THR A 70 7.77 2.80 -9.92
N HIS A 71 7.02 2.24 -10.87
CA HIS A 71 5.65 2.66 -11.17
C HIS A 71 4.63 1.80 -10.45
N PHE A 72 3.66 2.44 -9.83
CA PHE A 72 2.57 1.79 -9.14
C PHE A 72 1.26 2.54 -9.40
N SER A 73 0.17 1.78 -9.49
CA SER A 73 -1.15 2.32 -9.80
C SER A 73 -2.12 2.30 -8.62
N LYS A 74 -1.75 1.58 -7.55
CA LYS A 74 -2.55 1.49 -6.33
C LYS A 74 -1.70 1.56 -5.07
N ALA A 75 -2.24 2.19 -4.04
CA ALA A 75 -1.69 2.14 -2.70
C ALA A 75 -2.81 1.94 -1.67
N TYR A 76 -2.49 1.27 -0.56
CA TYR A 76 -3.40 1.11 0.57
C TYR A 76 -2.72 1.56 1.85
N VAL A 77 -3.46 2.25 2.70
CA VAL A 77 -2.97 2.73 4.00
C VAL A 77 -3.87 2.18 5.10
N LEU A 78 -3.29 1.41 6.01
CA LEU A 78 -3.94 1.01 7.26
C LEU A 78 -3.39 1.86 8.39
N ALA A 79 -4.25 2.65 9.02
CA ALA A 79 -3.94 3.36 10.26
C ALA A 79 -4.35 2.48 11.45
N SER A 80 -3.45 2.27 12.40
CA SER A 80 -3.66 1.35 13.53
C SER A 80 -3.23 1.95 14.87
N GLU A 81 -3.73 1.40 15.97
CA GLU A 81 -3.28 1.81 17.31
C GLU A 81 -1.96 1.15 17.70
N GLU A 82 -1.71 -0.07 17.22
CA GLU A 82 -0.53 -0.86 17.58
C GLU A 82 0.54 -0.83 16.49
N TYR A 83 1.75 -0.38 16.83
CA TYR A 83 2.89 -0.53 15.93
C TYR A 83 3.26 -2.00 15.75
N ARG A 84 3.19 -2.50 14.52
CA ARG A 84 3.72 -3.82 14.15
C ARG A 84 4.56 -3.70 12.89
N SER A 85 5.87 -3.56 13.05
CA SER A 85 6.77 -3.51 11.91
C SER A 85 6.80 -4.83 11.15
N PHE A 86 6.89 -4.73 9.83
CA PHE A 86 7.29 -5.86 9.00
C PHE A 86 8.82 -5.93 8.98
N ALA A 87 9.35 -7.15 9.16
CA ALA A 87 10.79 -7.35 9.03
C ALA A 87 11.19 -7.07 7.56
N ASN A 88 12.08 -6.09 7.36
CA ASN A 88 12.73 -5.79 6.09
C ASN A 88 11.84 -5.30 4.93
N ASN A 89 10.73 -4.59 5.20
CA ASN A 89 9.81 -4.05 4.17
C ASN A 89 9.58 -5.05 3.03
N PRO A 90 8.87 -6.14 3.32
CA PRO A 90 8.84 -7.29 2.43
C PRO A 90 8.24 -6.93 1.08
N ILE A 91 8.88 -7.45 0.03
CA ILE A 91 8.38 -7.44 -1.34
C ILE A 91 7.71 -8.79 -1.57
N PHE A 92 6.46 -8.75 -2.01
CA PHE A 92 5.66 -9.93 -2.33
C PHE A 92 5.26 -9.92 -3.79
N SER A 93 5.37 -11.09 -4.42
CA SER A 93 4.69 -11.35 -5.68
C SER A 93 3.56 -12.34 -5.41
N GLY A 94 2.35 -12.07 -5.88
CA GLY A 94 1.22 -12.97 -5.70
C GLY A 94 -0.14 -12.36 -6.03
N ASN A 95 -1.13 -12.60 -5.18
CA ASN A 95 -2.51 -12.16 -5.38
C ASN A 95 -2.92 -11.16 -4.30
N LEU A 96 -3.72 -10.17 -4.69
CA LEU A 96 -4.31 -9.18 -3.80
C LEU A 96 -5.83 -9.19 -3.99
N LEU A 97 -6.56 -9.40 -2.91
CA LEU A 97 -8.00 -9.26 -2.86
C LEU A 97 -8.37 -8.02 -2.04
N GLN A 98 -9.07 -7.09 -2.68
CA GLN A 98 -9.63 -5.90 -2.04
C GLN A 98 -11.14 -6.13 -1.80
N LEU A 99 -11.55 -6.11 -0.54
CA LEU A 99 -12.95 -6.14 -0.10
C LEU A 99 -13.27 -4.86 0.69
N ASP A 100 -14.54 -4.67 1.03
CA ASP A 100 -14.92 -3.60 1.96
C ASP A 100 -14.29 -3.82 3.35
N GLY A 101 -13.38 -2.90 3.71
CA GLY A 101 -12.65 -2.95 4.97
C GLY A 101 -11.58 -4.03 5.09
N VAL A 102 -11.22 -4.74 4.01
CA VAL A 102 -10.21 -5.81 4.03
C VAL A 102 -9.29 -5.75 2.80
N ILE A 103 -7.98 -5.82 3.02
CA ILE A 103 -6.99 -6.15 1.98
C ILE A 103 -6.35 -7.48 2.37
N LEU A 104 -6.50 -8.49 1.52
CA LEU A 104 -5.87 -9.79 1.68
C LEU A 104 -4.78 -9.97 0.62
N LEU A 105 -3.54 -10.08 1.06
CA LEU A 105 -2.38 -10.44 0.25
C LEU A 105 -2.05 -11.91 0.45
N GLN A 106 -1.86 -12.61 -0.66
CA GLN A 106 -1.27 -13.93 -0.69
C GLN A 106 -0.01 -13.89 -1.56
N SER A 107 1.13 -14.27 -1.01
CA SER A 107 2.35 -14.45 -1.80
C SER A 107 2.33 -15.77 -2.58
N ASN A 108 3.15 -15.86 -3.62
CA ASN A 108 3.40 -17.10 -4.36
C ASN A 108 4.07 -18.19 -3.50
N SER A 109 4.70 -17.83 -2.38
CA SER A 109 5.23 -18.78 -1.38
C SER A 109 4.15 -19.32 -0.43
N GLY A 110 2.92 -18.79 -0.49
CA GLY A 110 1.84 -19.14 0.42
C GLY A 110 1.87 -18.36 1.74
N ASP A 111 2.64 -17.29 1.83
CA ASP A 111 2.58 -16.36 2.96
C ASP A 111 1.36 -15.44 2.81
N PHE A 112 0.80 -15.02 3.95
CA PHE A 112 -0.38 -14.16 3.98
C PHE A 112 -0.13 -12.89 4.77
N ILE A 113 -0.70 -11.80 4.28
CA ILE A 113 -0.88 -10.57 5.05
C ILE A 113 -2.33 -10.14 4.87
N THR A 114 -2.98 -9.83 5.98
CA THR A 114 -4.33 -9.26 5.96
C THR A 114 -4.31 -7.92 6.67
N LEU A 115 -4.71 -6.85 5.96
CA LEU A 115 -5.01 -5.56 6.56
C LEU A 115 -6.52 -5.42 6.67
N SER A 116 -7.03 -5.06 7.83
CA SER A 116 -8.47 -5.04 8.07
C SER A 116 -8.87 -3.92 9.03
N VAL A 117 -10.09 -3.42 8.88
CA VAL A 117 -10.77 -2.58 9.88
C VAL A 117 -11.95 -3.34 10.48
N ASP A 118 -12.48 -2.87 11.60
CA ASP A 118 -13.65 -3.51 12.21
C ASP A 118 -14.92 -3.22 11.39
N SER A 119 -15.31 -4.18 10.55
CA SER A 119 -16.52 -4.16 9.72
C SER A 119 -17.17 -5.55 9.70
N GLU A 120 -18.45 -5.64 9.35
CA GLU A 120 -19.15 -6.93 9.25
C GLU A 120 -18.46 -7.89 8.25
N VAL A 121 -18.07 -7.36 7.07
CA VAL A 121 -17.34 -8.10 6.04
C VAL A 121 -15.99 -8.58 6.57
N SER A 122 -15.23 -7.68 7.22
CA SER A 122 -13.95 -8.00 7.84
C SER A 122 -14.08 -9.11 8.88
N GLN A 123 -15.04 -9.04 9.80
CA GLN A 123 -15.25 -10.08 10.80
C GLN A 123 -15.59 -11.44 10.17
N ALA A 124 -16.44 -11.46 9.14
CA ALA A 124 -16.81 -12.68 8.44
C ALA A 124 -15.61 -13.31 7.71
N VAL A 125 -14.85 -12.50 6.97
CA VAL A 125 -13.65 -12.94 6.23
C VAL A 125 -12.56 -13.41 7.19
N LEU A 126 -12.27 -12.64 8.24
CA LEU A 126 -11.25 -12.99 9.24
C LEU A 126 -11.58 -14.32 9.94
N LYS A 127 -12.86 -14.57 10.24
CA LYS A 127 -13.30 -15.85 10.80
C LYS A 127 -13.03 -17.00 9.84
N ASP A 128 -13.36 -16.85 8.56
CA ASP A 128 -13.18 -17.90 7.54
C ASP A 128 -11.68 -18.19 7.28
N ILE A 129 -10.84 -17.16 7.08
CA ILE A 129 -9.41 -17.39 6.84
C ILE A 129 -8.68 -17.98 8.07
N LYS A 130 -9.11 -17.66 9.29
CA LYS A 130 -8.57 -18.27 10.52
C LYS A 130 -8.92 -19.76 10.59
N GLN A 131 -10.13 -20.14 10.19
CA GLN A 131 -10.53 -21.55 10.12
C GLN A 131 -9.71 -22.35 9.09
N ARG A 132 -9.14 -21.67 8.09
CA ARG A 132 -8.25 -22.23 7.06
C ARG A 132 -6.77 -22.22 7.45
N GLY A 133 -6.45 -21.85 8.69
CA GLY A 133 -5.09 -21.93 9.23
C GLY A 133 -4.24 -20.67 9.08
N VAL A 134 -4.80 -19.53 8.64
CA VAL A 134 -4.09 -18.25 8.69
C VAL A 134 -3.81 -17.87 10.14
N LYS A 135 -2.53 -17.63 10.44
CA LYS A 135 -2.06 -17.27 11.78
C LYS A 135 -2.47 -15.84 12.13
N GLU A 136 -2.77 -15.59 13.40
CA GLU A 136 -3.07 -14.24 13.91
C GLU A 136 -1.95 -13.24 13.62
N SER A 137 -0.70 -13.70 13.56
CA SER A 137 0.47 -12.88 13.24
C SER A 137 0.48 -12.35 11.80
N ALA A 138 -0.33 -12.90 10.89
CA ALA A 138 -0.52 -12.41 9.53
C ALA A 138 -1.59 -11.31 9.44
N ILE A 139 -2.40 -11.14 10.48
CA ILE A 139 -3.53 -10.21 10.51
C ILE A 139 -3.08 -8.90 11.16
N ARG A 140 -3.48 -7.78 10.55
CA ARG A 140 -3.28 -6.42 11.04
C ARG A 140 -4.64 -5.74 11.07
N MET A 141 -5.07 -5.39 12.28
CA MET A 141 -6.29 -4.63 12.51
C MET A 141 -5.95 -3.16 12.70
N GLY A 142 -6.73 -2.28 12.08
CA GLY A 142 -6.63 -0.83 12.24
C GLY A 142 -8.00 -0.19 12.47
N TYR A 143 -7.99 1.12 12.67
CA TYR A 143 -9.19 1.93 12.80
C TYR A 143 -9.56 2.65 11.49
N GLY A 144 -8.65 2.67 10.51
CA GLY A 144 -8.89 3.28 9.20
C GLY A 144 -8.14 2.56 8.09
N LEU A 145 -8.82 2.31 6.97
CA LEU A 145 -8.25 1.73 5.76
C LEU A 145 -8.59 2.63 4.58
N SER A 146 -7.57 3.15 3.91
CA SER A 146 -7.71 4.00 2.72
C SER A 146 -7.13 3.30 1.50
N ALA A 147 -7.78 3.48 0.35
CA ALA A 147 -7.31 3.00 -0.94
C ALA A 147 -7.10 4.18 -1.89
N PHE A 148 -5.96 4.19 -2.56
CA PHE A 148 -5.56 5.21 -3.53
C PHE A 148 -5.40 4.53 -4.89
N LYS A 149 -5.92 5.17 -5.95
CA LYS A 149 -5.76 4.76 -7.35
C LYS A 149 -5.18 5.96 -8.14
N GLY A 150 -4.18 5.73 -8.99
CA GLY A 150 -3.45 6.78 -9.68
C GLY A 150 -2.30 6.22 -10.52
N ASP A 151 -1.37 7.08 -10.94
CA ASP A 151 -0.13 6.70 -11.62
C ASP A 151 1.02 7.45 -10.94
N TRP A 152 1.88 6.70 -10.26
CA TRP A 152 2.90 7.25 -9.38
C TRP A 152 4.25 6.57 -9.58
N ILE A 153 5.30 7.35 -9.36
CA ILE A 153 6.68 6.86 -9.31
C ILE A 153 7.19 6.91 -7.87
N ILE A 154 7.56 5.76 -7.32
CA ILE A 154 8.22 5.68 -6.01
C ILE A 154 9.69 6.09 -6.13
N ASP A 155 10.08 7.06 -5.30
CA ASP A 155 11.48 7.42 -5.06
C ASP A 155 11.91 6.89 -3.69
N ARG A 156 12.52 5.70 -3.68
CA ARG A 156 12.97 5.06 -2.43
C ARG A 156 14.03 5.86 -1.69
N THR A 157 14.73 6.79 -2.34
CA THR A 157 15.71 7.66 -1.65
C THR A 157 15.05 8.67 -0.74
N LYS A 158 13.77 8.97 -0.98
CA LYS A 158 12.94 9.85 -0.15
C LYS A 158 12.09 9.09 0.86
N MET A 159 12.03 7.76 0.76
CA MET A 159 11.29 6.94 1.71
C MET A 159 12.03 6.84 3.04
N SER A 160 11.37 7.28 4.10
CA SER A 160 11.84 7.17 5.48
C SER A 160 10.71 6.63 6.36
N SER A 161 11.06 5.82 7.37
CA SER A 161 10.12 5.36 8.39
C SER A 161 9.56 6.49 9.26
N GLU A 162 10.16 7.68 9.20
CA GLU A 162 9.69 8.88 9.89
C GLU A 162 8.53 9.57 9.17
N LEU A 163 8.28 9.26 7.89
CA LEU A 163 7.17 9.82 7.13
C LEU A 163 5.85 9.16 7.54
N THR A 164 4.74 9.91 7.45
CA THR A 164 3.41 9.29 7.42
C THR A 164 3.20 8.61 6.06
N ALA A 165 2.33 7.62 6.00
CA ALA A 165 1.94 6.98 4.74
C ALA A 165 1.34 7.99 3.75
N PHE A 166 0.54 8.94 4.25
CA PHE A 166 -0.05 10.00 3.42
C PHE A 166 1.01 10.98 2.88
N ASP A 167 2.00 11.35 3.68
CA ASP A 167 3.09 12.20 3.22
C ASP A 167 3.99 11.47 2.22
N ALA A 168 4.26 10.17 2.43
CA ALA A 168 4.97 9.36 1.45
C ALA A 168 4.22 9.31 0.12
N ILE A 169 2.89 9.11 0.13
CA ILE A 169 2.07 9.14 -1.08
C ILE A 169 2.15 10.48 -1.81
N ARG A 170 2.16 11.60 -1.07
CA ARG A 170 2.32 12.95 -1.64
C ARG A 170 3.70 13.21 -2.23
N LEU A 171 4.74 12.59 -1.67
CA LEU A 171 6.12 12.69 -2.16
C LEU A 171 6.36 11.82 -3.39
N PHE A 172 5.57 10.76 -3.59
CA PHE A 172 5.59 10.01 -4.82
C PHE A 172 5.13 10.91 -5.95
N SER A 173 6.01 11.13 -6.91
CA SER A 173 5.65 11.97 -8.03
C SER A 173 4.61 11.26 -8.86
N THR A 174 3.46 11.89 -9.10
CA THR A 174 2.67 11.64 -10.32
C THR A 174 3.48 12.18 -11.49
N ASN A 175 4.63 11.57 -11.76
CA ASN A 175 5.46 11.96 -12.88
C ASN A 175 4.75 11.47 -14.14
N SER A 176 3.87 12.33 -14.68
CA SER A 176 4.16 12.82 -16.03
C SER A 176 5.61 13.29 -16.01
N LEU A 177 6.54 12.36 -16.27
CA LEU A 177 7.86 12.72 -16.75
C LEU A 177 7.58 13.46 -18.05
N VAL A 178 7.48 14.77 -17.96
CA VAL A 178 7.60 15.64 -19.10
C VAL A 178 9.03 15.43 -19.59
N GLU A 179 9.18 14.55 -20.57
CA GLU A 179 10.30 14.67 -21.49
C GLU A 179 10.31 16.13 -21.97
N PRO A 180 11.46 16.82 -21.94
CA PRO A 180 11.54 18.15 -22.52
C PRO A 180 11.10 18.03 -23.98
N ALA A 181 9.96 18.64 -24.32
CA ALA A 181 9.54 18.74 -25.70
C ALA A 181 10.70 19.38 -26.48
N PRO A 182 11.06 18.88 -27.68
CA PRO A 182 12.22 19.35 -28.45
C PRO A 182 12.13 20.84 -28.89
N ASN A 183 11.12 21.57 -28.43
CA ASN A 183 10.79 22.94 -28.80
C ASN A 183 10.75 23.91 -27.60
N GLY A 184 11.31 23.54 -26.42
CA GLY A 184 11.46 24.48 -25.30
C GLY A 184 10.16 24.92 -24.62
N LYS A 185 9.05 24.21 -24.83
CA LYS A 185 7.87 24.39 -23.98
C LYS A 185 8.03 23.51 -22.74
N VAL A 186 8.32 24.13 -21.61
CA VAL A 186 8.27 23.50 -20.28
C VAL A 186 6.81 23.10 -20.02
N LEU A 187 6.50 21.83 -20.28
CA LEU A 187 5.22 21.20 -19.94
C LEU A 187 5.22 20.93 -18.43
N GLY A 188 4.10 21.22 -17.77
CA GLY A 188 3.97 21.15 -16.30
C GLY A 188 3.04 22.22 -15.73
N CYS A 189 2.67 23.20 -16.53
CA CYS A 189 1.61 24.15 -16.22
C CYS A 189 0.42 23.87 -17.15
N THR A 190 -0.79 23.78 -16.59
CA THR A 190 -2.03 23.88 -17.35
C THR A 190 -2.20 25.28 -17.94
N SER A 191 -1.76 26.30 -17.20
CA SER A 191 -1.78 27.71 -17.63
C SER A 191 -0.51 28.42 -17.15
N GLY A 192 0.05 29.29 -17.99
CA GLY A 192 1.35 29.93 -17.76
C GLY A 192 2.51 29.22 -18.46
N GLY A 193 3.69 29.25 -17.85
CA GLY A 193 4.95 28.71 -18.39
C GLY A 193 6.04 29.76 -18.50
N GLU A 194 7.24 29.34 -18.90
CA GLU A 194 8.41 30.23 -19.01
C GLU A 194 8.10 31.45 -19.89
N GLY A 195 8.36 32.65 -19.36
CA GLY A 195 8.01 33.93 -19.99
C GLY A 195 6.62 34.47 -19.66
N SER A 196 5.76 33.70 -18.99
CA SER A 196 4.48 34.20 -18.45
C SER A 196 4.70 34.81 -17.07
N THR A 197 4.38 36.09 -16.88
CA THR A 197 4.43 36.74 -15.56
C THR A 197 3.14 36.58 -14.77
N SER A 198 2.11 35.96 -15.35
CA SER A 198 0.83 35.71 -14.68
C SER A 198 0.22 34.40 -15.18
N CYS A 199 -0.55 33.74 -14.32
CA CYS A 199 -1.43 32.66 -14.73
C CYS A 199 -2.63 32.58 -13.78
N SER A 200 -3.75 32.06 -14.30
CA SER A 200 -4.91 31.73 -13.50
C SER A 200 -5.62 30.51 -14.09
N ILE A 201 -6.19 29.71 -13.20
CA ILE A 201 -7.05 28.57 -13.50
C ILE A 201 -8.29 28.65 -12.61
N ASP A 202 -9.42 28.22 -13.14
CA ASP A 202 -10.68 28.10 -12.41
C ASP A 202 -11.27 26.74 -12.76
N GLU A 203 -11.38 25.87 -11.76
CA GLU A 203 -11.83 24.51 -11.98
C GLU A 203 -13.36 24.40 -11.88
N PRO A 204 -14.01 23.65 -12.79
CA PRO A 204 -15.43 23.43 -12.72
C PRO A 204 -15.82 22.64 -11.46
N PHE A 205 -17.11 22.67 -11.12
CA PHE A 205 -17.71 21.92 -10.00
C PHE A 205 -17.30 22.38 -8.59
N GLY A 206 -16.83 23.62 -8.43
CA GLY A 206 -16.61 24.20 -7.10
C GLY A 206 -15.34 23.72 -6.41
N LEU A 207 -14.39 23.14 -7.16
CA LEU A 207 -13.06 22.76 -6.68
C LEU A 207 -12.16 23.98 -6.41
N GLY A 208 -12.64 25.18 -6.75
CA GLY A 208 -11.94 26.44 -6.58
C GLY A 208 -11.04 26.75 -7.79
N GLY A 209 -10.39 27.91 -7.71
CA GLY A 209 -9.42 28.36 -8.69
C GLY A 209 -8.21 28.93 -7.98
N CYS A 210 -7.14 29.14 -8.73
CA CYS A 210 -6.00 29.86 -8.23
C CYS A 210 -5.50 30.85 -9.30
N SER A 211 -4.80 31.89 -8.84
CA SER A 211 -4.12 32.84 -9.71
C SER A 211 -2.84 33.30 -9.06
N VAL A 212 -1.81 33.56 -9.87
CA VAL A 212 -0.56 34.13 -9.40
C VAL A 212 -0.01 35.11 -10.41
N ASP A 213 0.55 36.21 -9.90
CA ASP A 213 1.36 37.17 -10.64
C ASP A 213 2.78 37.12 -10.08
N CYS A 214 3.75 36.90 -10.95
CA CYS A 214 5.15 36.71 -10.61
C CYS A 214 5.98 37.93 -10.98
N SER A 215 6.86 38.32 -10.07
CA SER A 215 7.89 39.33 -10.30
C SER A 215 8.96 38.87 -11.28
N GLU A 216 9.73 39.83 -11.82
CA GLU A 216 10.83 39.56 -12.74
C GLU A 216 11.82 38.50 -12.20
N GLY A 217 12.33 37.65 -13.11
CA GLY A 217 13.19 36.51 -12.78
C GLY A 217 12.44 35.22 -12.41
N TYR A 218 11.10 35.26 -12.40
CA TYR A 218 10.24 34.11 -12.17
C TYR A 218 9.16 34.03 -13.26
N TYR A 219 8.64 32.83 -13.50
CA TYR A 219 7.48 32.61 -14.36
C TYR A 219 6.32 32.00 -13.59
N ALA A 220 5.10 32.35 -13.99
CA ALA A 220 3.88 31.85 -13.39
C ALA A 220 3.51 30.49 -13.95
N CYS A 221 3.20 29.54 -13.07
CA CYS A 221 2.79 28.18 -13.41
C CYS A 221 1.56 27.77 -12.61
N CYS A 222 0.48 27.43 -13.31
CA CYS A 222 -0.78 27.01 -12.74
C CYS A 222 -1.08 25.57 -13.16
N ASP A 223 -1.36 24.70 -12.20
CA ASP A 223 -1.67 23.28 -12.40
C ASP A 223 -3.12 23.00 -11.99
N SER A 224 -3.94 22.66 -12.98
CA SER A 224 -5.37 22.32 -12.81
C SER A 224 -5.58 21.02 -12.04
N SER A 225 -4.65 20.07 -12.14
CA SER A 225 -4.78 18.77 -11.48
C SER A 225 -4.67 18.89 -9.95
N ALA A 226 -3.89 19.87 -9.48
CA ALA A 226 -3.68 20.14 -8.07
C ALA A 226 -4.37 21.42 -7.57
N VAL A 227 -4.95 22.22 -8.47
CA VAL A 227 -5.47 23.58 -8.19
C VAL A 227 -4.41 24.45 -7.50
N THR A 228 -3.19 24.44 -8.05
CA THR A 228 -2.06 25.18 -7.49
C THR A 228 -1.47 26.17 -8.48
N CYS A 229 -1.07 27.33 -7.96
CA CYS A 229 -0.49 28.41 -8.74
C CYS A 229 0.79 28.87 -8.03
N LYS A 230 1.91 28.88 -8.75
CA LYS A 230 3.23 29.19 -8.19
C LYS A 230 4.09 30.01 -9.13
N CYS A 231 5.08 30.67 -8.54
CA CYS A 231 6.16 31.34 -9.26
C CYS A 231 7.40 30.47 -9.21
N ASP A 232 7.82 29.96 -10.37
CA ASP A 232 9.05 29.18 -10.51
C ASP A 232 10.16 30.06 -11.07
N LYS A 233 11.40 29.86 -10.59
CA LYS A 233 12.54 30.68 -10.98
C LYS A 233 12.97 30.35 -12.41
N ILE A 234 13.23 31.38 -13.22
CA ILE A 234 13.78 31.19 -14.57
C ILE A 234 15.23 30.74 -14.42
N THR A 235 15.51 29.47 -14.69
CA THR A 235 16.88 28.95 -14.77
C THR A 235 17.36 29.07 -16.21
N ASN A 236 18.16 30.09 -16.48
CA ASN A 236 18.83 30.22 -17.77
C ASN A 236 19.71 28.97 -17.99
N HIS A 237 19.27 28.07 -18.85
CA HIS A 237 20.17 27.09 -19.46
C HIS A 237 21.03 27.84 -20.48
N GLU A 238 22.09 28.48 -19.99
CA GLU A 238 23.20 28.91 -20.84
C GLU A 238 23.84 27.64 -21.44
N GLN A 239 23.69 27.48 -22.75
CA GLN A 239 24.43 26.52 -23.58
C GLN A 239 25.86 27.00 -23.82
#